data_AF-A0A4S2LA24-F1
#
_entry.id   AF-A0A4S2LA24-F1
#
_cell.length_a   1.000
_cell.length_b   1.000
_cell.length_c   1.000
_cell.angle_alpha   90.00
_cell.angle_beta   90.00
_cell.angle_gamma   90.00
#
_symmetry.space_group_name_H-M   'P 1'
#
loop_
_entity.id
_entity.type
_entity.pdbx_description
1 polymer ?
#
loop_
_entity_poly.entity_id
_entity_poly.type
_entity_poly.pdbx_seq_one_letter_code
_entity_poly.pdbx_strand_id
1 'polypeptide(L)'
;MAQRWLGSFLPLLLLSWVRSESPNVALKKRVVGSGERHPSTIDGKFHTTFSPFAVQFLYYFVDLGAVYNLTSINLFCQNLGTFYNQGLNKPFDVHTYDQYMSDCGFGKHYPWDVLATNLTFKKKGEEIVLKPEKPVQYIISGRQNNVYPRSVRPIVIGEVQAHGEVLREASIPQVPRDDRPALPHDYLDTRKTILGTQDIIEMDPSYVYFQPNVELRDVVFAWDKRPKAMAVMRGKARMAVIMGHTIVKDISSSPL
;
A
#
# COMPACT_ATOMS: atom_id res chain seq x y z
N MET A 1 -39.97 64.74 22.42
CA MET A 1 -40.89 63.64 22.00
C MET A 1 -40.45 63.21 20.60
N ALA A 2 -40.08 61.93 20.43
CA ALA A 2 -39.57 61.24 19.22
C ALA A 2 -38.21 61.76 18.66
N GLN A 3 -37.04 61.11 18.80
CA GLN A 3 -36.56 59.74 18.52
C GLN A 3 -36.41 59.43 17.01
N ARG A 4 -35.19 59.57 16.45
CA ARG A 4 -34.68 58.69 15.37
C ARG A 4 -33.14 58.64 15.28
N TRP A 5 -32.62 57.46 15.65
CA TRP A 5 -31.61 56.62 14.98
C TRP A 5 -30.19 57.16 14.68
N LEU A 6 -29.27 56.71 15.52
CA LEU A 6 -27.84 56.53 15.25
C LEU A 6 -27.64 55.59 14.06
N GLY A 7 -27.02 56.08 12.99
CA GLY A 7 -26.48 55.26 11.91
C GLY A 7 -25.28 54.46 12.40
N SER A 8 -25.46 53.15 12.57
CA SER A 8 -24.37 52.20 12.79
C SER A 8 -23.98 51.60 11.44
N PHE A 9 -22.81 51.99 10.93
CA PHE A 9 -22.13 51.24 9.87
C PHE A 9 -21.61 49.94 10.47
N LEU A 10 -22.30 48.82 10.22
CA LEU A 10 -21.73 47.49 10.35
C LEU A 10 -21.22 47.07 8.97
N PRO A 11 -19.92 46.76 8.79
CA PRO A 11 -19.48 46.05 7.61
C PRO A 11 -19.98 44.61 7.73
N LEU A 12 -20.78 44.16 6.76
CA LEU A 12 -21.05 42.75 6.53
C LEU A 12 -19.70 42.05 6.25
N LEU A 13 -19.11 41.46 7.29
CA LEU A 13 -18.14 40.39 7.13
C LEU A 13 -18.90 39.18 6.60
N LEU A 14 -18.90 39.05 5.27
CA LEU A 14 -19.13 37.78 4.59
C LEU A 14 -18.02 36.83 5.05
N LEU A 15 -18.29 36.11 6.14
CA LEU A 15 -17.65 34.83 6.42
C LEU A 15 -18.03 33.89 5.27
N SER A 16 -17.27 33.98 4.18
CA SER A 16 -17.14 32.86 3.26
C SER A 16 -16.64 31.70 4.12
N TRP A 17 -17.55 30.78 4.42
CA TRP A 17 -17.18 29.43 4.78
C TRP A 17 -16.44 28.85 3.58
N VAL A 18 -15.16 29.16 3.46
CA VAL A 18 -14.24 28.30 2.75
C VAL A 18 -14.31 26.99 3.53
N ARG A 19 -15.10 26.06 3.02
CA ARG A 19 -15.05 24.67 3.44
C ARG A 19 -13.58 24.30 3.23
N SER A 20 -12.80 24.29 4.30
CA SER A 20 -11.46 23.73 4.27
C SER A 20 -11.68 22.27 3.89
N GLU A 21 -11.50 21.95 2.61
CA GLU A 21 -11.49 20.56 2.18
C GLU A 21 -10.40 19.89 3.00
N SER A 22 -10.82 19.00 3.91
CA SER A 22 -9.88 18.23 4.71
C SER A 22 -8.88 17.56 3.76
N PRO A 23 -7.57 17.61 4.06
CA PRO A 23 -6.54 17.16 3.13
C PRO A 23 -6.76 15.70 2.71
N ASN A 24 -6.40 15.36 1.47
CA ASN A 24 -6.39 13.97 1.01
C ASN A 24 -5.29 13.19 1.75
N VAL A 25 -5.67 12.43 2.76
CA VAL A 25 -4.74 11.64 3.60
C VAL A 25 -4.24 10.38 2.89
N ALA A 26 -4.85 9.97 1.76
CA ALA A 26 -4.34 8.90 0.92
C ALA A 26 -3.23 9.36 -0.05
N LEU A 27 -3.05 10.68 -0.25
CA LEU A 27 -2.08 11.21 -1.20
C LEU A 27 -0.65 10.72 -0.90
N LYS A 28 0.01 10.16 -1.92
CA LYS A 28 1.38 9.62 -1.85
C LYS A 28 1.56 8.52 -0.79
N LYS A 29 0.47 7.92 -0.33
CA LYS A 29 0.51 6.76 0.56
C LYS A 29 0.86 5.49 -0.21
N ARG A 30 0.97 4.40 0.54
CA ARG A 30 1.42 3.13 0.00
C ARG A 30 0.25 2.35 -0.58
N VAL A 31 0.44 1.77 -1.75
CA VAL A 31 -0.51 0.83 -2.36
C VAL A 31 0.15 -0.53 -2.47
N VAL A 32 -0.50 -1.55 -1.95
CA VAL A 32 0.00 -2.94 -1.94
C VAL A 32 -0.93 -3.79 -2.78
N GLY A 33 -0.36 -4.45 -3.78
CA GLY A 33 -1.06 -5.33 -4.71
C GLY A 33 -0.12 -5.84 -5.79
N SER A 34 -0.56 -6.79 -6.61
CA SER A 34 0.22 -7.27 -7.76
C SER A 34 -0.12 -6.43 -9.00
N GLY A 35 0.90 -5.83 -9.62
CA GLY A 35 0.72 -4.97 -10.79
C GLY A 35 1.87 -4.00 -10.99
N GLU A 36 1.63 -3.00 -11.83
CA GLU A 36 2.57 -1.91 -12.11
C GLU A 36 1.94 -0.55 -11.79
N ARG A 37 2.80 0.44 -11.54
CA ARG A 37 2.40 1.85 -11.35
C ARG A 37 1.49 2.07 -10.13
N HIS A 38 1.72 1.34 -9.04
CA HIS A 38 1.00 1.45 -7.76
C HIS A 38 0.77 2.89 -7.29
N PRO A 39 1.74 3.83 -7.39
CA PRO A 39 1.51 5.20 -6.95
C PRO A 39 0.40 5.93 -7.71
N SER A 40 0.06 5.48 -8.93
CA SER A 40 -0.96 6.14 -9.76
C SER A 40 -2.36 6.09 -9.15
N THR A 41 -2.62 5.21 -8.18
CA THR A 41 -3.90 5.14 -7.48
C THR A 41 -4.02 6.20 -6.37
N ILE A 42 -2.93 6.89 -6.02
CA ILE A 42 -2.88 7.81 -4.89
C ILE A 42 -2.00 9.04 -5.16
N ASP A 43 -1.75 9.38 -6.42
CA ASP A 43 -0.82 10.46 -6.80
C ASP A 43 -1.52 11.80 -7.04
N GLY A 44 -2.85 11.85 -6.93
CA GLY A 44 -3.67 13.03 -7.20
C GLY A 44 -3.83 13.33 -8.70
N LYS A 45 -3.46 12.42 -9.60
CA LYS A 45 -3.51 12.62 -11.05
C LYS A 45 -4.52 11.70 -11.72
N PHE A 46 -5.65 12.28 -12.13
CA PHE A 46 -6.71 11.54 -12.83
C PHE A 46 -6.34 11.00 -14.24
N HIS A 47 -5.13 11.25 -14.73
CA HIS A 47 -4.64 10.77 -16.02
C HIS A 47 -3.58 9.66 -15.88
N THR A 48 -3.27 9.21 -14.67
CA THR A 48 -2.47 8.01 -14.40
C THR A 48 -3.42 6.89 -13.92
N THR A 49 -2.97 5.63 -13.95
CA THR A 49 -3.80 4.48 -13.52
C THR A 49 -2.90 3.30 -13.14
N PHE A 50 -3.20 2.66 -12.01
CA PHE A 50 -2.59 1.40 -11.60
C PHE A 50 -2.99 0.25 -12.53
N SER A 51 -2.01 -0.57 -12.93
CA SER A 51 -2.20 -1.71 -13.83
C SER A 51 -2.10 -3.02 -13.04
N PRO A 52 -3.21 -3.57 -12.49
CA PRO A 52 -3.15 -4.79 -11.72
C PRO A 52 -2.89 -6.02 -12.61
N PHE A 53 -2.07 -6.95 -12.10
CA PHE A 53 -1.86 -8.26 -12.71
C PHE A 53 -2.95 -9.25 -12.27
N ALA A 54 -3.08 -10.34 -13.02
CA ALA A 54 -3.99 -11.42 -12.64
C ALA A 54 -3.48 -12.14 -11.39
N VAL A 55 -4.34 -12.28 -10.37
CA VAL A 55 -4.04 -12.92 -9.09
C VAL A 55 -5.18 -13.82 -8.65
N GLN A 56 -4.90 -14.77 -7.74
CA GLN A 56 -5.93 -15.66 -7.20
C GLN A 56 -6.81 -14.95 -6.15
N PHE A 57 -6.21 -14.03 -5.38
CA PHE A 57 -6.88 -13.23 -4.37
C PHE A 57 -7.01 -11.80 -4.89
N LEU A 58 -8.21 -11.44 -5.37
CA LEU A 58 -8.46 -10.26 -6.21
C LEU A 58 -8.54 -8.93 -5.43
N TYR A 59 -7.75 -8.80 -4.37
CA TYR A 59 -7.74 -7.63 -3.50
C TYR A 59 -6.37 -6.96 -3.53
N TYR A 60 -6.38 -5.63 -3.58
CA TYR A 60 -5.24 -4.77 -3.26
C TYR A 60 -5.72 -3.70 -2.28
N PHE A 61 -4.79 -3.01 -1.64
CA PHE A 61 -5.14 -2.04 -0.61
C PHE A 61 -4.24 -0.81 -0.61
N VAL A 62 -4.82 0.29 -0.14
CA VAL A 62 -4.10 1.52 0.23
C VAL A 62 -3.85 1.47 1.73
N ASP A 63 -2.59 1.59 2.15
CA ASP A 63 -2.18 1.75 3.55
C ASP A 63 -1.96 3.23 3.85
N LEU A 64 -2.83 3.81 4.68
CA LEU A 64 -2.80 5.22 5.04
C LEU A 64 -1.65 5.58 6.00
N GLY A 65 -0.95 4.57 6.55
CA GLY A 65 0.19 4.73 7.45
C GLY A 65 -0.16 5.17 8.87
N ALA A 66 -1.43 5.43 9.15
CA ALA A 66 -2.00 5.71 10.48
C ALA A 66 -3.47 5.27 10.47
N VAL A 67 -4.11 5.27 11.64
CA VAL A 67 -5.54 5.03 11.76
C VAL A 67 -6.27 6.36 11.73
N TYR A 68 -7.25 6.51 10.86
CA TYR A 68 -8.00 7.75 10.63
C TYR A 68 -9.46 7.59 10.97
N ASN A 69 -10.08 8.70 11.39
CA ASN A 69 -11.53 8.87 11.34
C ASN A 69 -11.87 9.56 10.02
N LEU A 70 -12.26 8.77 9.01
CA LEU A 70 -12.48 9.28 7.66
C LEU A 70 -13.90 9.85 7.50
N THR A 71 -13.98 11.06 6.95
CA THR A 71 -15.24 11.68 6.52
C THR A 71 -15.68 11.17 5.15
N SER A 72 -14.73 10.82 4.29
CA SER A 72 -15.00 10.18 3.00
C SER A 72 -13.84 9.37 2.44
N ILE A 73 -14.19 8.41 1.58
CA ILE A 73 -13.31 7.74 0.63
C ILE A 73 -13.89 7.97 -0.76
N ASN A 74 -13.13 8.59 -1.66
CA ASN A 74 -13.55 8.91 -3.01
C ASN A 74 -12.76 8.02 -3.97
N LEU A 75 -13.48 7.19 -4.73
CA LEU A 75 -12.90 6.26 -5.70
C LEU A 75 -13.20 6.77 -7.10
N PHE A 76 -12.18 6.93 -7.92
CA PHE A 76 -12.33 7.39 -9.29
C PHE A 76 -12.06 6.27 -10.27
N CYS A 77 -12.95 6.10 -11.24
CA CYS A 77 -12.70 5.22 -12.37
C CYS A 77 -11.49 5.74 -13.17
N GLN A 78 -10.70 4.83 -13.72
CA GLN A 78 -9.63 5.20 -14.64
C GLN A 78 -10.15 6.06 -15.80
N ASN A 79 -9.37 7.07 -16.16
CA ASN A 79 -9.66 7.97 -17.28
C ASN A 79 -8.59 7.92 -18.39
N LEU A 80 -7.63 6.99 -18.28
CA LEU A 80 -6.53 6.89 -19.23
C LEU A 80 -6.96 6.14 -20.50
N GLY A 81 -6.65 6.71 -21.67
CA GLY A 81 -7.03 6.14 -22.97
C GLY A 81 -6.54 4.69 -23.17
N THR A 82 -5.29 4.41 -22.80
CA THR A 82 -4.64 3.09 -22.97
C THR A 82 -5.26 1.96 -22.16
N PHE A 83 -6.09 2.29 -21.15
CA PHE A 83 -6.81 1.30 -20.35
C PHE A 83 -8.15 0.88 -20.96
N TYR A 84 -8.55 1.43 -22.12
CA TYR A 84 -9.82 1.10 -22.79
C TYR A 84 -10.98 1.11 -21.78
N ASN A 85 -11.80 0.05 -21.73
CA ASN A 85 -12.93 -0.06 -20.80
C ASN A 85 -12.61 -0.91 -19.56
N GLN A 86 -11.33 -1.06 -19.19
CA GLN A 86 -10.97 -1.77 -17.96
C GLN A 86 -11.59 -1.09 -16.74
N GLY A 87 -12.13 -1.90 -15.82
CA GLY A 87 -12.85 -1.42 -14.63
C GLY A 87 -14.31 -1.02 -14.86
N LEU A 88 -14.73 -0.71 -16.09
CA LEU A 88 -16.11 -0.34 -16.40
C LEU A 88 -17.03 -1.55 -16.37
N ASN A 89 -18.22 -1.36 -15.78
CA ASN A 89 -19.26 -2.38 -15.65
C ASN A 89 -18.77 -3.68 -14.98
N LYS A 90 -17.72 -3.59 -14.16
CA LYS A 90 -17.21 -4.69 -13.33
C LYS A 90 -17.59 -4.45 -11.89
N PRO A 91 -18.39 -5.33 -11.27
CA PRO A 91 -18.73 -5.17 -9.86
C PRO A 91 -17.51 -5.44 -9.00
N PHE A 92 -17.34 -4.63 -7.96
CA PHE A 92 -16.31 -4.75 -6.94
C PHE A 92 -16.85 -4.30 -5.58
N ASP A 93 -16.12 -4.67 -4.55
CA ASP A 93 -16.42 -4.36 -3.16
C ASP A 93 -15.27 -3.51 -2.59
N VAL A 94 -15.61 -2.69 -1.59
CA VAL A 94 -14.63 -1.96 -0.78
C VAL A 94 -14.79 -2.40 0.65
N HIS A 95 -13.66 -2.75 1.25
CA HIS A 95 -13.53 -3.09 2.66
C HIS A 95 -12.57 -2.12 3.34
N THR A 96 -12.67 -2.06 4.66
CA THR A 96 -11.76 -1.29 5.53
C THR A 96 -11.18 -2.17 6.61
N TYR A 97 -10.04 -1.77 7.16
CA TYR A 97 -9.45 -2.43 8.33
C TYR A 97 -8.58 -1.43 9.11
N ASP A 98 -8.57 -1.53 10.44
CA ASP A 98 -7.90 -0.58 11.34
C ASP A 98 -6.72 -1.17 12.11
N GLN A 99 -6.44 -2.46 11.93
CA GLN A 99 -5.32 -3.15 12.56
C GLN A 99 -4.21 -3.42 11.54
N TYR A 100 -2.96 -3.40 12.01
CA TYR A 100 -1.81 -3.68 11.17
C TYR A 100 -1.96 -5.01 10.43
N MET A 101 -1.73 -4.96 9.12
CA MET A 101 -1.59 -6.13 8.26
C MET A 101 -0.22 -6.09 7.60
N SER A 102 0.49 -7.21 7.64
CA SER A 102 1.69 -7.36 6.81
C SER A 102 1.30 -7.62 5.36
N ASP A 103 2.10 -7.15 4.42
CA ASP A 103 1.88 -7.38 2.99
C ASP A 103 1.78 -8.86 2.67
N CYS A 104 2.53 -9.70 3.39
CA CYS A 104 2.55 -11.15 3.22
C CYS A 104 1.42 -11.89 3.95
N GLY A 105 0.72 -11.20 4.86
CA GLY A 105 -0.25 -11.79 5.77
C GLY A 105 -1.67 -11.27 5.60
N PHE A 106 -1.89 -10.26 4.76
CA PHE A 106 -3.18 -9.56 4.66
C PHE A 106 -4.39 -10.49 4.44
N GLY A 107 -4.23 -11.56 3.64
CA GLY A 107 -5.28 -12.56 3.43
C GLY A 107 -5.69 -13.35 4.68
N LYS A 108 -4.85 -13.39 5.73
CA LYS A 108 -5.19 -14.03 7.03
C LYS A 108 -6.18 -13.20 7.85
N HIS A 109 -6.31 -11.92 7.54
CA HIS A 109 -7.24 -10.99 8.21
C HIS A 109 -8.61 -10.95 7.51
N TYR A 110 -8.80 -11.75 6.45
CA TYR A 110 -10.09 -11.91 5.81
C TYR A 110 -11.05 -12.73 6.70
N PRO A 111 -12.32 -12.33 6.85
CA PRO A 111 -12.96 -11.17 6.22
C PRO A 111 -12.65 -9.84 6.91
N TRP A 112 -12.41 -8.80 6.12
CA TRP A 112 -12.32 -7.42 6.61
C TRP A 112 -13.71 -6.77 6.73
N ASP A 113 -13.77 -5.60 7.38
CA ASP A 113 -15.02 -4.84 7.50
C ASP A 113 -15.51 -4.42 6.12
N VAL A 114 -16.71 -4.85 5.75
CA VAL A 114 -17.35 -4.47 4.49
C VAL A 114 -17.81 -3.01 4.60
N LEU A 115 -17.33 -2.15 3.70
CA LEU A 115 -17.79 -0.77 3.60
C LEU A 115 -18.90 -0.65 2.54
N ALA A 116 -18.73 -1.28 1.39
CA ALA A 116 -19.72 -1.30 0.31
C ALA A 116 -19.51 -2.50 -0.62
N THR A 117 -20.60 -3.02 -1.19
CA THR A 117 -20.58 -4.18 -2.10
C THR A 117 -21.22 -3.87 -3.43
N ASN A 118 -20.86 -4.61 -4.48
CA ASN A 118 -21.43 -4.49 -5.82
C ASN A 118 -21.36 -3.07 -6.42
N LEU A 119 -20.35 -2.29 -6.04
CA LEU A 119 -20.05 -1.01 -6.65
C LEU A 119 -19.68 -1.22 -8.11
N THR A 120 -20.03 -0.27 -8.98
CA THR A 120 -19.75 -0.37 -10.40
C THR A 120 -19.54 1.01 -11.01
N PHE A 121 -18.40 1.23 -11.67
CA PHE A 121 -18.21 2.38 -12.54
C PHE A 121 -18.92 2.14 -13.89
N LYS A 122 -19.73 3.10 -14.31
CA LYS A 122 -20.47 3.16 -15.58
C LYS A 122 -19.73 3.95 -16.65
N LYS A 123 -18.92 4.94 -16.26
CA LYS A 123 -18.13 5.75 -17.21
C LYS A 123 -16.72 6.05 -16.68
N LYS A 124 -15.82 6.37 -17.60
CA LYS A 124 -14.45 6.81 -17.26
C LYS A 124 -14.47 8.08 -16.41
N GLY A 125 -13.56 8.17 -15.46
CA GLY A 125 -13.46 9.29 -14.52
C GLY A 125 -14.65 9.45 -13.56
N GLU A 126 -15.60 8.50 -13.54
CA GLU A 126 -16.69 8.53 -12.56
C GLU A 126 -16.17 8.41 -11.14
N GLU A 127 -16.79 9.18 -10.24
CA GLU A 127 -16.50 9.18 -8.81
C GLU A 127 -17.56 8.39 -8.05
N ILE A 128 -17.12 7.55 -7.11
CA ILE A 128 -17.96 6.93 -6.08
C ILE A 128 -17.45 7.42 -4.73
N VAL A 129 -18.33 8.03 -3.94
CA VAL A 129 -18.02 8.53 -2.60
C VAL A 129 -18.61 7.60 -1.55
N LEU A 130 -17.76 7.07 -0.67
CA LEU A 130 -18.11 6.20 0.44
C LEU A 130 -17.85 6.93 1.77
N LYS A 131 -18.62 6.59 2.80
CA LYS A 131 -18.51 7.20 4.14
C LYS A 131 -18.29 6.12 5.19
N PRO A 132 -17.05 5.89 5.63
CA PRO A 132 -16.77 4.96 6.72
C PRO A 132 -17.35 5.46 8.05
N GLU A 133 -17.92 4.54 8.83
CA GLU A 133 -18.36 4.81 10.21
C GLU A 133 -17.38 4.31 11.26
N LYS A 134 -16.42 3.49 10.84
CA LYS A 134 -15.37 2.91 11.68
C LYS A 134 -14.01 3.55 11.36
N PRO A 135 -13.05 3.53 12.29
CA PRO A 135 -11.68 3.91 12.01
C PRO A 135 -11.09 3.10 10.85
N VAL A 136 -10.22 3.73 10.06
CA VAL A 136 -9.63 3.13 8.84
C VAL A 136 -8.13 3.35 8.82
N GLN A 137 -7.36 2.27 8.66
CA GLN A 137 -5.95 2.33 8.24
C GLN A 137 -5.78 1.83 6.81
N TYR A 138 -6.51 0.79 6.43
CA TYR A 138 -6.42 0.16 5.12
C TYR A 138 -7.73 0.32 4.36
N ILE A 139 -7.64 0.79 3.12
CA ILE A 139 -8.75 0.82 2.15
C ILE A 139 -8.50 -0.31 1.16
N ILE A 140 -9.38 -1.31 1.14
CA ILE A 140 -9.15 -2.57 0.45
C ILE A 140 -10.17 -2.70 -0.67
N SER A 141 -9.70 -2.81 -1.91
CA SER A 141 -10.55 -2.86 -3.10
C SER A 141 -10.39 -4.20 -3.81
N GLY A 142 -11.52 -4.83 -4.13
CA GLY A 142 -11.52 -6.14 -4.78
C GLY A 142 -12.85 -6.86 -4.64
N ARG A 143 -12.87 -8.16 -4.91
CA ARG A 143 -14.04 -9.02 -4.68
C ARG A 143 -13.61 -10.48 -4.59
N GLN A 144 -14.53 -11.33 -4.15
CA GLN A 144 -14.30 -12.77 -4.17
C GLN A 144 -14.03 -13.28 -5.59
N ASN A 145 -13.05 -14.20 -5.70
CA ASN A 145 -12.72 -14.89 -6.93
C ASN A 145 -13.59 -16.14 -7.10
N ASN A 146 -14.66 -16.02 -7.90
CA ASN A 146 -15.61 -17.11 -8.12
C ASN A 146 -15.07 -18.26 -8.98
N VAL A 147 -13.84 -18.15 -9.51
CA VAL A 147 -13.21 -19.16 -10.36
C VAL A 147 -11.86 -19.63 -9.80
N TYR A 148 -11.65 -19.48 -8.49
CA TYR A 148 -10.49 -19.99 -7.78
C TYR A 148 -10.23 -21.48 -8.11
N PRO A 149 -8.96 -21.92 -8.32
CA PRO A 149 -7.71 -21.19 -8.13
C PRO A 149 -7.21 -20.43 -9.37
N ARG A 150 -8.06 -20.16 -10.38
CA ARG A 150 -7.61 -19.39 -11.56
C ARG A 150 -7.37 -17.93 -11.20
N SER A 151 -6.26 -17.38 -11.67
CA SER A 151 -5.95 -15.96 -11.52
C SER A 151 -6.86 -15.12 -12.41
N VAL A 152 -7.46 -14.07 -11.84
CA VAL A 152 -8.28 -13.08 -12.55
C VAL A 152 -7.70 -11.69 -12.28
N ARG A 153 -7.95 -10.72 -13.14
CA ARG A 153 -7.49 -9.34 -12.91
C ARG A 153 -8.41 -8.64 -11.88
N PRO A 154 -7.85 -8.04 -10.81
CA PRO A 154 -8.58 -7.16 -9.89
C PRO A 154 -9.24 -5.95 -10.57
N ILE A 155 -10.10 -5.24 -9.84
CA ILE A 155 -10.71 -4.00 -10.30
C ILE A 155 -9.65 -2.92 -10.59
N VAL A 156 -9.77 -2.25 -11.73
CA VAL A 156 -8.90 -1.09 -12.05
C VAL A 156 -9.55 0.16 -11.50
N ILE A 157 -8.89 0.79 -10.51
CA ILE A 157 -9.26 2.10 -9.96
C ILE A 157 -8.21 3.11 -10.42
N GLY A 158 -8.67 4.26 -10.89
CA GLY A 158 -7.84 5.36 -11.36
C GLY A 158 -7.15 6.06 -10.20
N GLU A 159 -7.94 6.56 -9.24
CA GLU A 159 -7.47 7.30 -8.07
C GLU A 159 -8.32 6.95 -6.85
N VAL A 160 -7.70 6.94 -5.67
CA VAL A 160 -8.31 6.81 -4.36
C VAL A 160 -7.90 8.03 -3.54
N GLN A 161 -8.90 8.79 -3.12
CA GLN A 161 -8.73 9.88 -2.16
C GLN A 161 -9.42 9.51 -0.87
N ALA A 162 -8.84 9.90 0.25
CA ALA A 162 -9.43 9.70 1.56
C ALA A 162 -9.29 10.98 2.36
N HIS A 163 -10.34 11.37 3.07
CA HIS A 163 -10.43 12.64 3.76
C HIS A 163 -10.86 12.41 5.20
N GLY A 164 -10.23 13.09 6.13
CA GLY A 164 -10.50 12.92 7.56
C GLY A 164 -9.33 13.32 8.44
N GLU A 165 -9.41 12.90 9.70
CA GLU A 165 -8.45 13.27 10.73
C GLU A 165 -7.73 12.02 11.27
N VAL A 166 -6.47 12.19 11.66
CA VAL A 166 -5.69 11.12 12.31
C VAL A 166 -6.32 10.84 13.67
N LEU A 167 -6.65 9.58 13.92
CA LEU A 167 -7.14 9.11 15.22
C LEU A 167 -5.96 8.65 16.09
N ARG A 168 -5.05 7.85 15.53
CA ARG A 168 -3.83 7.36 16.19
C ARG A 168 -2.82 6.88 15.16
N GLU A 169 -1.55 6.84 15.55
CA GLU A 169 -0.48 6.25 14.74
C GLU A 169 -0.73 4.76 14.46
N ALA A 170 -0.22 4.26 13.34
CA ALA A 170 -0.31 2.85 13.00
C ALA A 170 0.50 2.01 14.00
N SER A 171 -0.12 0.96 14.55
CA SER A 171 0.56 0.00 15.41
C SER A 171 1.37 -0.98 14.58
N ILE A 172 2.50 -0.53 14.04
CA ILE A 172 3.44 -1.40 13.33
C ILE A 172 4.17 -2.25 14.36
N PRO A 173 4.06 -3.59 14.32
CA PRO A 173 4.84 -4.46 15.20
C PRO A 173 6.32 -4.12 15.04
N GLN A 174 6.96 -3.82 16.16
CA GLN A 174 8.41 -3.67 16.16
C GLN A 174 9.01 -4.97 15.65
N VAL A 175 9.96 -4.87 14.71
CA VAL A 175 10.77 -6.02 14.35
C VAL A 175 11.37 -6.54 15.65
N PRO A 176 11.13 -7.81 16.04
CA PRO A 176 11.72 -8.36 17.24
C PRO A 176 13.21 -8.09 17.21
N ARG A 177 13.76 -7.54 18.30
CA ARG A 177 15.21 -7.45 18.43
C ARG A 177 15.70 -8.89 18.46
N ASP A 178 16.58 -9.23 17.54
CA ASP A 178 17.30 -10.50 17.61
C ASP A 178 18.39 -10.33 18.67
N ASP A 179 18.01 -10.58 19.92
CA ASP A 179 18.87 -10.53 21.12
C ASP A 179 19.59 -11.85 21.37
N ARG A 180 19.39 -12.84 20.48
CA ARG A 180 20.16 -14.08 20.49
C ARG A 180 21.64 -13.73 20.24
N PRO A 181 22.57 -14.49 20.82
CA PRO A 181 23.97 -14.41 20.42
C PRO A 181 24.05 -14.50 18.90
N ALA A 182 24.83 -13.63 18.28
CA ALA A 182 25.05 -13.68 16.84
C ALA A 182 25.39 -15.13 16.47
N LEU A 183 24.52 -15.76 15.68
CA LEU A 183 24.79 -17.11 15.19
C LEU A 183 26.13 -17.08 14.47
N PRO A 184 26.97 -18.14 14.59
CA PRO A 184 28.18 -18.26 13.79
C PRO A 184 27.82 -17.94 12.34
N HIS A 185 28.43 -16.88 11.82
CA HIS A 185 28.08 -16.39 10.51
C HIS A 185 28.77 -17.25 9.45
N ASP A 186 28.21 -18.43 9.16
CA ASP A 186 28.73 -19.40 8.18
C ASP A 186 28.90 -18.82 6.77
N TYR A 187 28.33 -17.63 6.54
CA TYR A 187 28.35 -16.90 5.27
C TYR A 187 28.88 -15.46 5.39
N LEU A 188 29.51 -15.06 6.51
CA LEU A 188 30.02 -13.68 6.71
C LEU A 188 30.98 -13.27 5.59
N ASP A 189 31.95 -14.13 5.30
CA ASP A 189 32.95 -13.90 4.27
C ASP A 189 32.26 -13.78 2.92
N THR A 190 31.37 -14.72 2.60
CA THR A 190 30.56 -14.71 1.37
C THR A 190 29.78 -13.40 1.23
N ARG A 191 29.20 -12.85 2.30
CA ARG A 191 28.47 -11.57 2.31
C ARG A 191 29.37 -10.36 2.13
N LYS A 192 30.47 -10.24 2.91
CA LYS A 192 31.48 -9.17 2.76
C LYS A 192 31.99 -9.12 1.32
N THR A 193 32.21 -10.29 0.74
CA THR A 193 32.87 -10.40 -0.55
C THR A 193 31.89 -10.18 -1.73
N ILE A 194 30.60 -10.48 -1.54
CA ILE A 194 29.47 -10.10 -2.42
C ILE A 194 29.21 -8.58 -2.44
N LEU A 195 29.26 -7.93 -1.27
CA LEU A 195 29.03 -6.48 -1.13
C LEU A 195 30.21 -5.63 -1.61
N GLY A 196 31.42 -6.19 -1.54
CA GLY A 196 32.64 -5.49 -1.94
C GLY A 196 32.90 -4.25 -1.08
N THR A 197 33.29 -3.15 -1.71
CA THR A 197 33.59 -1.85 -1.08
C THR A 197 32.45 -0.84 -1.25
N GLN A 198 31.22 -1.31 -1.47
CA GLN A 198 30.09 -0.43 -1.75
C GLN A 198 29.53 0.15 -0.44
N ASP A 199 29.50 1.47 -0.33
CA ASP A 199 28.98 2.18 0.85
C ASP A 199 27.45 2.30 0.83
N ILE A 200 26.83 2.16 -0.35
CA ILE A 200 25.38 2.30 -0.60
C ILE A 200 24.93 1.17 -1.52
N ILE A 201 23.88 0.45 -1.12
CA ILE A 201 23.21 -0.53 -1.97
C ILE A 201 21.85 0.04 -2.36
N GLU A 202 21.70 0.44 -3.62
CA GLU A 202 20.39 0.80 -4.16
C GLU A 202 19.58 -0.48 -4.38
N MET A 203 18.49 -0.65 -3.63
CA MET A 203 17.54 -1.76 -3.81
C MET A 203 16.20 -1.20 -4.26
N ASP A 204 15.68 -1.73 -5.36
CA ASP A 204 14.28 -1.50 -5.76
C ASP A 204 13.41 -2.55 -5.05
N PRO A 205 12.47 -2.17 -4.16
CA PRO A 205 11.66 -3.13 -3.42
C PRO A 205 10.74 -3.93 -4.35
N SER A 206 11.14 -5.17 -4.65
CA SER A 206 10.32 -6.14 -5.38
C SER A 206 9.52 -7.03 -4.42
N TYR A 207 8.19 -7.06 -4.58
CA TYR A 207 7.26 -7.81 -3.73
C TYR A 207 7.24 -9.31 -4.08
N VAL A 208 7.81 -10.17 -3.23
CA VAL A 208 7.71 -11.63 -3.36
C VAL A 208 7.52 -12.33 -2.01
N TYR A 209 6.62 -13.32 -1.99
CA TYR A 209 6.26 -14.14 -0.81
C TYR A 209 7.18 -15.35 -0.69
N PHE A 210 7.68 -15.68 0.50
CA PHE A 210 8.66 -16.74 0.77
C PHE A 210 8.07 -18.05 1.33
N GLN A 211 8.64 -19.20 0.99
CA GLN A 211 8.27 -20.57 1.38
C GLN A 211 9.54 -21.46 1.51
N PRO A 212 9.75 -22.17 2.63
CA PRO A 212 10.97 -22.96 2.88
C PRO A 212 11.04 -24.28 2.10
N ASN A 213 12.27 -24.75 1.79
CA ASN A 213 12.56 -26.04 1.14
C ASN A 213 13.60 -26.83 1.96
N VAL A 214 13.20 -28.01 2.44
CA VAL A 214 13.98 -28.87 3.36
C VAL A 214 15.10 -29.68 2.70
N GLU A 215 15.12 -29.83 1.37
CA GLU A 215 16.18 -30.59 0.67
C GLU A 215 17.45 -29.77 0.38
N LEU A 216 17.32 -28.45 0.24
CA LEU A 216 18.41 -27.56 -0.19
C LEU A 216 19.09 -26.78 0.94
N ARG A 217 18.72 -27.08 2.19
CA ARG A 217 19.27 -26.61 3.48
C ARG A 217 19.30 -25.08 3.72
N ASP A 218 19.60 -24.23 2.72
CA ASP A 218 19.80 -22.78 2.87
C ASP A 218 19.00 -21.86 1.89
N VAL A 219 18.18 -22.40 0.99
CA VAL A 219 17.48 -21.59 -0.03
C VAL A 219 16.00 -21.41 0.32
N VAL A 220 15.53 -20.17 0.47
CA VAL A 220 14.09 -19.85 0.61
C VAL A 220 13.50 -19.50 -0.78
N PHE A 221 12.45 -20.23 -1.15
CA PHE A 221 11.76 -20.14 -2.44
C PHE A 221 10.55 -19.21 -2.32
N ALA A 222 10.02 -18.67 -3.43
CA ALA A 222 8.69 -18.07 -3.42
C ALA A 222 7.62 -19.05 -3.92
N TRP A 223 6.34 -18.63 -3.83
CA TRP A 223 5.10 -19.41 -4.01
C TRP A 223 5.01 -20.35 -5.25
N ASP A 224 5.93 -20.26 -6.21
CA ASP A 224 6.04 -21.09 -7.41
C ASP A 224 7.16 -22.15 -7.35
N LYS A 225 7.72 -22.43 -6.16
CA LYS A 225 8.86 -23.33 -5.96
C LYS A 225 10.11 -22.90 -6.75
N ARG A 226 10.33 -21.59 -6.98
CA ARG A 226 11.61 -21.02 -7.50
C ARG A 226 12.36 -20.14 -6.45
N PRO A 227 13.71 -20.14 -6.38
CA PRO A 227 14.51 -19.47 -5.32
C PRO A 227 14.34 -17.95 -5.36
N LYS A 228 14.18 -17.24 -4.23
CA LYS A 228 14.03 -15.76 -4.25
C LYS A 228 14.87 -14.94 -3.27
N ALA A 229 15.76 -15.52 -2.45
CA ALA A 229 16.93 -14.80 -1.92
C ALA A 229 18.10 -15.72 -1.53
N MET A 230 19.19 -15.61 -2.31
CA MET A 230 20.60 -15.92 -2.06
C MET A 230 21.35 -15.45 -3.34
N ALA A 231 22.60 -14.97 -3.36
CA ALA A 231 23.70 -15.85 -3.82
C ALA A 231 25.10 -15.19 -3.94
N VAL A 232 26.08 -15.97 -3.46
CA VAL A 232 27.49 -16.29 -3.83
C VAL A 232 28.29 -15.50 -4.90
N MET A 233 29.60 -15.41 -4.64
CA MET A 233 30.73 -14.70 -5.31
C MET A 233 31.22 -15.09 -6.71
N ARG A 234 31.87 -14.12 -7.42
CA ARG A 234 33.22 -14.21 -8.09
C ARG A 234 33.50 -13.10 -9.13
N GLY A 235 34.72 -12.54 -9.18
CA GLY A 235 35.15 -11.65 -10.28
C GLY A 235 34.35 -10.33 -10.32
N LYS A 236 34.18 -9.67 -11.47
CA LYS A 236 33.74 -8.27 -11.46
C LYS A 236 32.24 -7.99 -11.14
N ALA A 237 31.50 -8.92 -10.51
CA ALA A 237 30.36 -8.64 -9.59
C ALA A 237 29.42 -9.85 -9.46
N ARG A 238 28.84 -10.10 -8.25
CA ARG A 238 27.52 -10.73 -8.02
C ARG A 238 26.89 -10.34 -6.66
N MET A 239 25.58 -10.04 -6.68
CA MET A 239 24.58 -9.83 -5.58
C MET A 239 23.19 -10.28 -6.10
N ALA A 240 22.14 -10.61 -5.33
CA ALA A 240 21.70 -10.09 -4.03
C ALA A 240 21.01 -11.13 -3.11
N VAL A 241 20.95 -10.79 -1.82
CA VAL A 241 20.19 -11.41 -0.72
C VAL A 241 19.17 -10.39 -0.24
N ILE A 242 17.96 -10.79 0.15
CA ILE A 242 17.09 -9.94 1.00
C ILE A 242 16.44 -10.81 2.04
N MET A 243 16.55 -10.45 3.33
CA MET A 243 15.42 -10.37 4.28
C MET A 243 15.85 -9.59 5.55
N GLY A 244 15.45 -8.30 5.63
CA GLY A 244 15.38 -7.54 6.89
C GLY A 244 16.39 -6.39 7.11
N HIS A 245 15.92 -5.33 7.79
CA HIS A 245 16.64 -4.09 8.14
C HIS A 245 17.89 -4.29 9.03
N THR A 246 18.03 -5.46 9.67
CA THR A 246 19.09 -5.78 10.64
C THR A 246 20.46 -5.96 9.97
N ILE A 247 20.51 -6.48 8.73
CA ILE A 247 21.76 -6.76 8.00
C ILE A 247 22.62 -5.51 7.78
N VAL A 248 22.01 -4.34 7.56
CA VAL A 248 22.75 -3.10 7.31
C VAL A 248 23.51 -2.64 8.57
N LYS A 249 22.93 -2.84 9.76
CA LYS A 249 23.56 -2.44 11.03
C LYS A 249 24.74 -3.35 11.38
N ASP A 250 24.58 -4.67 11.25
CA ASP A 250 25.62 -5.64 11.62
C ASP A 250 26.92 -5.46 10.82
N ILE A 251 26.80 -5.11 9.53
CA ILE A 251 27.95 -4.87 8.63
C ILE A 251 28.63 -3.53 8.97
N SER A 252 27.87 -2.48 9.29
CA SER A 252 28.43 -1.18 9.67
C SER A 252 29.21 -1.20 11.00
N SER A 253 28.88 -2.15 11.88
CA SER A 253 29.48 -2.28 13.22
C SER A 253 30.70 -3.20 13.29
N SER A 254 31.04 -3.91 12.21
CA SER A 254 32.19 -4.81 12.16
C SER A 254 33.33 -4.15 11.36
N PRO A 255 34.49 -3.83 11.98
CA PRO A 255 35.62 -3.28 11.23
C PRO A 255 36.10 -4.28 10.16
N LEU A 256 36.63 -3.74 9.06
CA LEU A 256 37.09 -4.48 7.89
C LEU A 256 38.13 -5.55 8.24
#